data_AF-H2E1V6-F1
#
_entry.id   AF-H2E1V6-F1
#
_cell.length_a   1.000
_cell.length_b   1.000
_cell.length_c   1.000
_cell.angle_alpha   90.00
_cell.angle_beta   90.00
_cell.angle_gamma   90.00
#
_symmetry.space_group_name_H-M   'P 1'
#
loop_
_entity.id
_entity.type
_entity.pdbx_description
1 polymer ?
#
loop_
_entity_poly.entity_id
_entity_poly.type
_entity_poly.pdbx_seq_one_letter_code
_entity_poly.pdbx_strand_id
1 'polypeptide(L)'
;NIVHTQGWVHCHTSATDASGPVKAVMDDLFEYFNSMALPAQVRIALACCLNMCGAVHASDIAILGVHRKPPMIDHTRITGVCELPLAISACPLGAVKPAKAEVNGEQIKTVKVNADRCMFCGNCYT
;
A
#
# COMPACT_ATOMS: atom_id res chain seq x y z
N ASN A 1 10.80 -19.10 -8.39
CA ASN A 1 9.54 -18.38 -8.71
C ASN A 1 9.25 -17.37 -7.61
N ILE A 2 8.57 -16.28 -7.93
CA ILE A 2 8.35 -15.12 -7.03
C ILE A 2 6.92 -15.15 -6.52
N VAL A 3 6.75 -15.20 -5.20
CA VAL A 3 5.42 -15.03 -4.57
C VAL A 3 5.01 -13.57 -4.75
N HIS A 4 3.84 -13.31 -5.34
CA HIS A 4 3.41 -11.94 -5.63
C HIS A 4 1.91 -11.73 -5.46
N THR A 5 1.51 -10.46 -5.49
CA THR A 5 0.15 -9.98 -5.23
C THR A 5 -0.62 -9.63 -6.51
N GLN A 6 -1.81 -9.04 -6.36
CA GLN A 6 -2.64 -8.60 -7.49
C GLN A 6 -2.06 -7.42 -8.30
N GLY A 7 -1.42 -6.44 -7.66
CA GLY A 7 -0.96 -5.23 -8.36
C GLY A 7 -2.10 -4.44 -9.01
N TRP A 8 -1.81 -3.80 -10.15
CA TRP A 8 -2.77 -2.99 -10.90
C TRP A 8 -3.85 -3.81 -11.61
N VAL A 9 -3.67 -5.12 -11.69
CA VAL A 9 -4.63 -6.03 -12.32
C VAL A 9 -5.96 -6.04 -11.56
N HIS A 10 -5.94 -5.84 -10.23
CA HIS A 10 -7.17 -5.97 -9.44
C HIS A 10 -7.23 -5.14 -8.14
N CYS A 11 -6.10 -4.73 -7.56
CA CYS A 11 -6.11 -4.13 -6.23
C CYS A 11 -6.19 -2.60 -6.29
N HIS A 12 -7.12 -2.01 -5.52
CA HIS A 12 -7.34 -0.56 -5.46
C HIS A 12 -6.38 0.17 -4.50
N THR A 13 -5.69 -0.53 -3.60
CA THR A 13 -4.69 0.06 -2.68
C THR A 13 -3.25 -0.11 -3.16
N SER A 14 -3.06 -0.51 -4.42
CA SER A 14 -1.73 -0.81 -4.98
C SER A 14 -0.91 0.46 -5.21
N ALA A 15 0.37 0.43 -4.80
CA ALA A 15 1.36 1.47 -5.07
C ALA A 15 2.23 1.16 -6.30
N THR A 16 2.22 -0.11 -6.75
CA THR A 16 2.93 -0.62 -7.92
C THR A 16 2.19 -1.82 -8.50
N ASP A 17 2.49 -2.19 -9.74
CA ASP A 17 2.06 -3.47 -10.29
C ASP A 17 2.79 -4.65 -9.65
N ALA A 18 2.26 -5.87 -9.85
CA ALA A 18 2.87 -7.12 -9.41
C ALA A 18 3.32 -7.99 -10.59
N SER A 19 2.44 -8.30 -11.53
CA SER A 19 2.73 -9.22 -12.64
C SER A 19 3.86 -8.73 -13.55
N GLY A 20 3.85 -7.44 -13.89
CA GLY A 20 4.88 -6.81 -14.71
C GLY A 20 6.28 -6.89 -14.09
N PRO A 21 6.49 -6.37 -12.87
CA PRO A 21 7.78 -6.47 -12.19
C PRO A 21 8.25 -7.92 -11.97
N VAL A 22 7.35 -8.85 -11.65
CA VAL A 22 7.70 -10.27 -11.51
C VAL A 22 8.21 -10.84 -12.82
N LYS A 23 7.55 -10.54 -13.94
CA LYS A 23 7.99 -10.98 -15.26
C LYS A 23 9.38 -10.42 -15.59
N ALA A 24 9.60 -9.12 -15.39
CA ALA A 24 10.90 -8.49 -15.63
C ALA A 24 12.02 -9.12 -14.80
N VAL A 25 11.81 -9.32 -13.49
CA VAL A 25 12.82 -9.92 -12.60
C VAL A 25 13.06 -11.40 -12.93
N MET A 26 12.02 -12.17 -13.25
CA MET A 26 12.17 -13.58 -13.60
C MET A 26 12.87 -13.80 -14.94
N ASP A 27 12.75 -12.86 -15.89
CA ASP A 27 13.47 -12.92 -17.16
C ASP A 27 14.98 -12.73 -16.94
N ASP A 28 15.37 -11.74 -16.13
CA ASP A 28 16.78 -11.49 -15.79
C ASP A 28 17.40 -12.62 -14.93
N LEU A 29 16.58 -13.29 -14.11
CA LEU A 29 17.04 -14.37 -13.22
C LEU A 29 16.79 -15.78 -13.79
N PHE A 30 16.42 -15.91 -15.06
CA PHE A 30 16.02 -17.19 -15.65
C PHE A 30 17.16 -18.23 -15.63
N GLU A 31 18.41 -17.81 -15.82
CA GLU A 31 19.58 -18.70 -15.75
C GLU A 31 19.77 -19.32 -14.35
N TYR A 32 19.54 -18.53 -13.29
CA TYR A 32 19.58 -19.03 -11.91
C TYR A 32 18.40 -19.94 -11.59
N PHE A 33 17.25 -19.75 -12.24
CA PHE A 33 16.07 -20.60 -12.04
C PHE A 33 16.27 -22.02 -12.58
N ASN A 34 17.02 -22.17 -13.67
CA ASN A 34 17.33 -23.47 -14.29
C ASN A 34 18.65 -24.09 -13.80
N SER A 35 19.28 -23.52 -12.78
CA SER A 35 20.56 -24.01 -12.25
C SER A 35 20.55 -24.08 -10.72
N MET A 36 21.62 -24.63 -10.15
CA MET A 36 21.88 -24.66 -8.70
C MET A 36 23.22 -23.99 -8.38
N ALA A 37 23.48 -22.83 -9.00
CA ALA A 37 24.74 -22.11 -8.86
C ALA A 37 24.85 -21.28 -7.57
N LEU A 38 23.75 -21.09 -6.84
CA LEU A 38 23.71 -20.27 -5.63
C LEU A 38 24.08 -21.09 -4.37
N PRO A 39 24.71 -20.47 -3.34
CA PRO A 39 25.10 -21.18 -2.12
C PRO A 39 23.93 -21.77 -1.32
N ALA A 40 22.74 -21.18 -1.46
CA ALA A 40 21.51 -21.62 -0.84
C ALA A 40 20.32 -21.21 -1.70
N GLN A 41 19.14 -21.75 -1.40
CA GLN A 41 17.91 -21.37 -2.08
C GLN A 41 17.50 -19.94 -1.72
N VAL A 42 17.38 -19.08 -2.73
CA VAL A 42 16.91 -17.69 -2.57
C VAL A 42 15.41 -17.60 -2.84
N ARG A 43 14.67 -17.02 -1.89
CA ARG A 43 13.24 -16.72 -1.98
C ARG A 43 13.05 -15.23 -2.23
N ILE A 44 12.36 -14.93 -3.32
CA ILE A 44 12.00 -13.57 -3.70
C ILE A 44 10.48 -13.44 -3.59
N ALA A 45 10.01 -12.34 -3.00
CA ALA A 45 8.59 -12.02 -2.96
C ALA A 45 8.33 -10.53 -3.28
N LEU A 46 7.16 -10.26 -3.82
CA LEU A 46 6.71 -8.91 -4.16
C LEU A 46 5.32 -8.63 -3.57
N ALA A 47 5.14 -7.46 -2.97
CA ALA A 47 3.83 -6.95 -2.58
C ALA A 47 3.59 -5.56 -3.15
N CYS A 48 2.40 -5.36 -3.71
CA CYS A 48 2.02 -4.11 -4.35
C CYS A 48 1.78 -2.95 -3.36
N CYS A 49 1.61 -3.23 -2.06
CA CYS A 49 1.45 -2.23 -1.02
C CYS A 49 1.89 -2.76 0.36
N LEU A 50 1.85 -1.89 1.37
CA LEU A 50 2.27 -2.16 2.75
C LEU A 50 1.39 -3.15 3.52
N ASN A 51 0.27 -3.61 2.95
CA ASN A 51 -0.46 -4.77 3.49
C ASN A 51 0.34 -6.07 3.32
N MET A 52 1.40 -6.05 2.50
CA MET A 52 2.41 -7.11 2.38
C MET A 52 1.81 -8.51 2.17
N CYS A 53 0.71 -8.60 1.42
CA CYS A 53 0.03 -9.88 1.17
C CYS A 53 1.00 -10.89 0.56
N GLY A 54 1.24 -12.02 1.24
CA GLY A 54 2.23 -13.01 0.84
C GLY A 54 3.43 -13.04 1.78
N ALA A 55 4.63 -13.19 1.23
CA ALA A 55 5.84 -13.54 1.99
C ALA A 55 6.91 -12.43 2.06
N VAL A 56 6.58 -11.19 1.68
CA VAL A 56 7.56 -10.08 1.58
C VAL A 56 8.29 -9.80 2.89
N HIS A 57 7.61 -9.97 4.03
CA HIS A 57 8.19 -9.74 5.36
C HIS A 57 9.18 -10.83 5.83
N ALA A 58 9.28 -11.94 5.11
CA ALA A 58 10.10 -13.11 5.47
C ALA A 58 10.79 -13.76 4.26
N SER A 59 11.08 -12.97 3.22
CA SER A 59 11.81 -13.42 2.02
C SER A 59 13.25 -12.92 2.05
N ASP A 60 14.16 -13.66 1.42
CA ASP A 60 15.57 -13.26 1.29
C ASP A 60 15.70 -11.93 0.52
N ILE A 61 14.87 -11.75 -0.51
CA ILE A 61 14.73 -10.49 -1.25
C ILE A 61 13.25 -10.12 -1.35
N ALA A 62 12.97 -8.87 -1.00
CA ALA A 62 11.63 -8.33 -0.89
C ALA A 62 11.47 -7.09 -1.78
N ILE A 63 10.46 -7.11 -2.65
CA ILE A 63 10.06 -5.92 -3.45
C ILE A 63 8.75 -5.41 -2.87
N LEU A 64 8.71 -4.14 -2.48
CA LEU A 64 7.56 -3.54 -1.82
C LEU A 64 7.16 -2.21 -2.45
N GLY A 65 5.90 -2.11 -2.87
CA GLY A 65 5.28 -0.85 -3.26
C GLY A 65 5.00 0.05 -2.06
N VAL A 66 5.47 1.30 -2.12
CA VAL A 66 5.25 2.31 -1.07
C VAL A 66 4.78 3.63 -1.66
N HIS A 67 3.87 4.30 -0.96
CA HIS A 67 3.50 5.68 -1.29
C HIS A 67 4.48 6.67 -0.63
N ARG A 68 4.53 7.90 -1.16
CA ARG A 68 5.40 8.99 -0.65
C ARG A 68 4.66 10.32 -0.46
N LYS A 69 3.33 10.29 -0.46
CA LYS A 69 2.47 11.47 -0.32
C LYS A 69 1.32 11.15 0.65
N PRO A 70 0.90 12.10 1.50
CA PRO A 70 -0.31 11.94 2.32
C PRO A 70 -1.55 11.68 1.44
N PRO A 71 -2.59 11.04 1.98
CA PRO A 71 -3.83 10.85 1.25
C PRO A 71 -4.51 12.20 0.99
N MET A 72 -5.15 12.31 -0.17
CA MET A 72 -6.05 13.43 -0.46
C MET A 72 -7.40 13.18 0.20
N ILE A 73 -8.00 14.22 0.77
CA ILE A 73 -9.27 14.10 1.50
C ILE A 73 -10.38 14.62 0.59
N ASP A 74 -11.30 13.73 0.20
CA ASP A 74 -12.55 14.14 -0.44
C ASP A 74 -13.58 14.52 0.61
N HIS A 75 -13.58 15.79 1.00
CA HIS A 75 -14.51 16.30 1.99
C HIS A 75 -15.97 16.12 1.54
N THR A 76 -16.29 16.18 0.25
CA THR A 76 -17.68 16.15 -0.24
C THR A 76 -18.36 14.81 0.00
N ARG A 77 -17.61 13.71 -0.05
CA ARG A 77 -18.16 12.33 0.01
C ARG A 77 -17.87 11.59 1.30
N ILE A 78 -16.85 11.98 2.06
CA ILE A 78 -16.33 11.22 3.20
C ILE A 78 -17.41 10.82 4.22
N THR A 79 -18.37 11.71 4.51
CA THR A 79 -19.44 11.42 5.47
C THR A 79 -20.40 10.33 4.99
N GLY A 80 -20.57 10.18 3.67
CA GLY A 80 -21.46 9.18 3.07
C GLY A 80 -20.80 7.84 2.77
N VAL A 81 -19.46 7.78 2.69
CA VAL A 81 -18.72 6.56 2.32
C VAL A 81 -17.81 6.02 3.42
N CYS A 82 -17.52 6.80 4.47
CA CYS A 82 -16.59 6.39 5.52
C CYS A 82 -17.20 6.51 6.92
N GLU A 83 -16.95 5.51 7.75
CA GLU A 83 -17.11 5.63 9.19
C GLU A 83 -15.87 6.35 9.76
N LEU A 84 -15.99 7.65 10.07
CA LEU A 84 -14.86 8.47 10.51
C LEU A 84 -14.05 7.87 11.68
N PRO A 85 -14.65 7.24 12.72
CA PRO A 85 -13.89 6.59 13.78
C PRO A 85 -12.96 5.48 13.27
N LEU A 86 -13.36 4.71 12.25
CA LEU A 86 -12.53 3.67 11.64
C LEU A 86 -11.35 4.28 10.90
N ALA A 87 -11.57 5.33 10.11
CA ALA A 87 -10.47 6.01 9.39
C ALA A 87 -9.44 6.63 10.37
N ILE A 88 -9.89 7.10 11.52
CA ILE A 88 -9.02 7.65 12.58
C ILE A 88 -8.22 6.52 13.26
N SER A 89 -8.88 5.43 13.66
CA SER A 89 -8.22 4.30 14.36
C SER A 89 -7.31 3.48 13.44
N ALA A 90 -7.54 3.51 12.13
CA ALA A 90 -6.68 2.87 11.13
C ALA A 90 -5.27 3.51 11.05
N CYS A 91 -5.05 4.71 11.60
CA CYS A 91 -3.76 5.38 11.52
C CYS A 91 -2.81 4.94 12.64
N PRO A 92 -1.74 4.18 12.36
CA PRO A 92 -0.83 3.68 13.40
C PRO A 92 -0.03 4.79 14.08
N LEU A 93 0.19 5.92 13.39
CA LEU A 93 0.91 7.07 13.92
C LEU A 93 -0.01 8.19 14.40
N GLY A 94 -1.33 7.99 14.47
CA GLY A 94 -2.28 9.01 14.94
C GLY A 94 -2.22 10.33 14.16
N ALA A 95 -1.92 10.26 12.85
CA ALA A 95 -1.86 11.42 11.96
C ALA A 95 -3.25 11.90 11.52
N VAL A 96 -4.25 11.01 11.51
CA VAL A 96 -5.65 11.30 11.15
C VAL A 96 -6.40 11.78 12.39
N LYS A 97 -7.02 12.96 12.33
CA LYS A 97 -7.79 13.56 13.43
C LYS A 97 -9.18 13.96 12.96
N PRO A 98 -10.20 13.94 13.85
CA PRO A 98 -11.52 14.45 13.50
C PRO A 98 -11.46 15.96 13.26
N ALA A 99 -12.22 16.45 12.28
CA ALA A 99 -12.30 17.85 11.91
C ALA A 99 -13.70 18.19 11.38
N LYS A 100 -13.92 19.47 11.11
CA LYS A 100 -15.07 19.96 10.34
C LYS A 100 -14.54 20.73 9.14
N ALA A 101 -15.21 20.60 8.00
CA ALA A 101 -14.94 21.39 6.80
C ALA A 101 -16.25 22.01 6.31
N GLU A 102 -16.13 23.13 5.59
CA GLU A 102 -17.25 23.78 4.94
C GLU A 102 -17.27 23.37 3.47
N VAL A 103 -18.37 22.76 3.04
CA VAL A 103 -18.58 22.32 1.66
C VAL A 103 -19.94 22.84 1.22
N ASN A 104 -19.98 23.61 0.13
CA ASN A 104 -21.21 24.21 -0.40
C ASN A 104 -22.01 25.05 0.62
N GLY A 105 -21.32 25.69 1.58
CA GLY A 105 -21.95 26.49 2.64
C GLY A 105 -22.49 25.69 3.82
N GLU A 106 -22.33 24.36 3.83
CA GLU A 106 -22.70 23.50 4.96
C GLU A 106 -21.48 22.98 5.72
N GLN A 107 -21.57 22.95 7.06
CA GLN A 107 -20.55 22.33 7.90
C GLN A 107 -20.73 20.83 7.92
N ILE A 108 -19.74 20.11 7.39
CA ILE A 108 -19.69 18.66 7.38
C ILE A 108 -18.59 18.13 8.30
N LYS A 109 -18.83 16.95 8.87
CA LYS A 109 -17.81 16.23 9.65
C LYS A 109 -16.81 15.59 8.70
N THR A 110 -15.53 15.71 8.99
CA THR A 110 -14.47 15.18 8.15
C THR A 110 -13.25 14.80 8.98
N VAL A 111 -12.13 14.50 8.32
CA VAL A 111 -10.83 14.29 8.96
C VAL A 111 -9.82 15.33 8.48
N LYS A 112 -8.79 15.57 9.29
CA LYS A 112 -7.57 16.29 8.93
C LYS A 112 -6.39 15.37 9.11
N VAL A 113 -5.45 15.39 8.16
CA VAL A 113 -4.21 14.61 8.22
C VAL A 113 -3.05 15.53 8.57
N ASN A 114 -2.29 15.18 9.61
CA ASN A 114 -1.00 15.81 9.91
C ASN A 114 0.09 15.17 9.04
N ALA A 115 0.60 15.92 8.05
CA ALA A 115 1.61 15.44 7.11
C ALA A 115 2.92 15.04 7.81
N ASP A 116 3.33 15.76 8.86
CA ASP A 116 4.59 15.50 9.58
C ASP A 116 4.59 14.15 10.31
N ARG A 117 3.39 13.63 10.64
CA ARG A 117 3.21 12.31 11.27
C ARG A 117 2.81 11.22 10.27
N CYS A 118 2.49 11.57 9.03
CA CYS A 118 2.02 10.61 8.04
C CYS A 118 3.21 9.88 7.42
N MET A 119 3.20 8.54 7.46
CA MET A 119 4.18 7.69 6.79
C MET A 119 3.64 7.00 5.53
N PHE A 120 2.48 7.44 5.04
CA PHE A 120 1.91 7.04 3.74
C PHE A 120 1.56 5.54 3.61
N CYS A 121 1.22 4.84 4.70
CA CYS A 121 0.82 3.43 4.59
C CYS A 121 -0.47 3.17 3.81
N GLY A 122 -1.33 4.18 3.64
CA GLY A 122 -2.61 4.02 2.94
C GLY A 122 -3.68 3.27 3.73
N ASN A 123 -3.44 2.87 5.00
CA ASN A 123 -4.40 2.08 5.78
C ASN A 123 -5.73 2.82 6.05
N CYS A 124 -5.73 4.15 6.05
CA CYS A 124 -6.96 4.93 6.18
C CYS A 124 -7.77 5.04 4.86
N TYR A 125 -7.22 4.56 3.74
CA TYR A 125 -7.91 4.46 2.45
C TYR A 125 -8.39 3.02 2.15
N THR A 126 -7.84 2.03 2.84
CA THR A 126 -8.30 0.63 2.78
C THR A 126 -9.72 0.54 3.35
#